data_AF-A0A6P5TV44-F1
#
_entry.id   AF-A0A6P5TV44-F1
#
_cell.length_a   1.000
_cell.length_b   1.000
_cell.length_c   1.000
_cell.angle_alpha   90.00
_cell.angle_beta   90.00
_cell.angle_gamma   90.00
#
_symmetry.space_group_name_H-M   'P 1'
#
loop_
_entity.id
_entity.type
_entity.pdbx_description
1 polymer ?
#
loop_
_entity_poly.entity_id
_entity_poly.type
_entity_poly.pdbx_seq_one_letter_code
_entity_poly.pdbx_strand_id
1 'polypeptide(L)'
;MSYLGVGVSPGNVPVYHSTNLKVIDRRVRVAELVLRCVICGLGVIAAALVGTDTQVKEIFTIQKKAKFTDMKALVFLVIANGIVAAYSLVQVLRCVVSMVRGNVLFSKPIAWIIFSGDQVMAYVSVAAVGAAAQSAVFAKLGQSELQWMKICNMYDKFCNQVGEGIASALLVSLSTVVLSCISAFNLFRLYGGNKSKSSGATRW
;
A
#
# COMPACT_ATOMS: atom_id res chain seq x y z
N MET A 1 -67.33 8.53 18.17
CA MET A 1 -67.54 8.54 16.71
C MET A 1 -66.30 9.12 16.07
N SER A 2 -65.66 8.30 15.24
CA SER A 2 -64.23 8.36 14.91
C SER A 2 -63.92 9.38 13.82
N TYR A 3 -62.82 10.10 14.03
CA TYR A 3 -62.22 11.02 13.06
C TYR A 3 -61.63 10.25 11.86
N LEU A 4 -61.94 10.76 10.67
CA LEU A 4 -61.29 10.43 9.40
C LEU A 4 -59.79 10.77 9.47
N GLY A 5 -58.96 9.74 9.54
CA GLY A 5 -57.52 9.83 9.34
C GLY A 5 -57.14 9.04 8.10
N VAL A 6 -57.00 9.73 6.96
CA VAL A 6 -56.45 9.16 5.73
C VAL A 6 -54.96 8.92 5.97
N GLY A 7 -54.64 7.73 6.47
CA GLY A 7 -53.27 7.26 6.61
C GLY A 7 -52.72 6.81 5.27
N VAL A 8 -51.98 7.69 4.60
CA VAL A 8 -51.16 7.32 3.45
C VAL A 8 -50.16 6.25 3.89
N SER A 9 -50.22 5.08 3.23
CA SER A 9 -49.25 4.01 3.42
C SER A 9 -47.89 4.51 2.90
N PRO A 10 -46.82 4.58 3.71
CA PRO A 10 -45.50 4.85 3.17
C PRO A 10 -45.09 3.60 2.39
N GLY A 11 -45.12 3.73 1.06
CA GLY A 11 -44.90 2.66 0.12
C GLY A 11 -43.66 1.84 0.41
N ASN A 12 -43.80 0.53 0.17
CA ASN A 12 -42.67 -0.34 -0.11
C ASN A 12 -41.94 0.20 -1.34
N VAL A 13 -40.96 1.08 -1.14
CA VAL A 13 -39.99 1.41 -2.18
C VAL A 13 -39.16 0.15 -2.44
N PRO A 14 -39.21 -0.44 -3.65
CA PRO A 14 -38.33 -1.54 -3.98
C PRO A 14 -36.89 -1.01 -3.92
N VAL A 15 -36.13 -1.47 -2.94
CA VAL A 15 -34.72 -1.10 -2.74
C VAL A 15 -33.89 -1.76 -3.85
N TYR A 16 -33.92 -1.19 -5.05
CA TYR A 16 -32.98 -1.46 -6.15
C TYR A 16 -31.51 -1.12 -5.77
N HIS A 17 -31.30 -0.53 -4.59
CA HIS A 17 -30.00 -0.17 -4.06
C HIS A 17 -29.18 -1.39 -3.58
N SER A 18 -29.81 -2.51 -3.21
CA SER A 18 -29.11 -3.68 -2.66
C SER A 18 -28.19 -4.36 -3.69
N THR A 19 -28.63 -4.47 -4.94
CA THR A 19 -27.87 -5.12 -6.02
C THR A 19 -26.63 -4.30 -6.41
N ASN A 20 -26.79 -2.98 -6.54
CA ASN A 20 -25.70 -2.06 -6.86
C ASN A 20 -24.63 -2.04 -5.74
N LEU A 21 -25.04 -2.04 -4.47
CA LEU A 21 -24.11 -2.07 -3.33
C LEU A 21 -23.27 -3.35 -3.29
N LYS A 22 -23.87 -4.53 -3.57
CA LYS A 22 -23.13 -5.80 -3.64
C LYS A 22 -22.11 -5.83 -4.79
N VAL A 23 -22.47 -5.24 -5.94
CA VAL A 23 -21.55 -5.13 -7.08
C VAL A 23 -20.38 -4.20 -6.75
N ILE A 24 -20.65 -3.05 -6.11
CA ILE A 24 -19.61 -2.12 -5.67
C ILE A 24 -18.68 -2.79 -4.64
N ASP A 25 -19.22 -3.49 -3.64
CA ASP A 25 -18.44 -4.23 -2.63
C ASP A 25 -17.50 -5.26 -3.27
N ARG A 26 -18.01 -6.02 -4.24
CA ARG A 26 -17.21 -6.97 -5.02
C ARG A 26 -16.10 -6.27 -5.81
N ARG A 27 -16.40 -5.13 -6.45
CA ARG A 27 -15.41 -4.34 -7.20
C ARG A 27 -14.31 -3.80 -6.28
N VAL A 28 -14.67 -3.27 -5.11
CA VAL A 28 -13.71 -2.78 -4.11
C VAL A 28 -12.81 -3.92 -3.62
N ARG A 29 -13.37 -5.09 -3.31
CA ARG A 29 -12.59 -6.28 -2.90
C ARG A 29 -11.63 -6.75 -4.00
N VAL A 30 -12.07 -6.74 -5.25
CA VAL A 30 -11.20 -7.08 -6.40
C VAL A 30 -10.10 -6.03 -6.57
N ALA A 31 -10.42 -4.74 -6.46
CA ALA A 31 -9.44 -3.67 -6.54
C ALA A 31 -8.40 -3.77 -5.41
N GLU A 32 -8.81 -4.06 -4.17
CA GLU A 32 -7.93 -4.31 -3.03
C GLU A 32 -6.97 -5.48 -3.31
N LEU A 33 -7.49 -6.59 -3.84
CA LEU A 33 -6.68 -7.76 -4.20
C LEU A 33 -5.65 -7.43 -5.29
N VAL A 34 -6.09 -6.77 -6.37
CA VAL A 34 -5.22 -6.35 -7.48
C VAL A 34 -4.11 -5.43 -6.97
N LEU A 35 -4.47 -4.44 -6.13
CA LEU A 35 -3.50 -3.49 -5.58
C LEU A 35 -2.46 -4.21 -4.72
N ARG A 36 -2.85 -5.20 -3.91
CA ARG A 36 -1.90 -6.00 -3.13
C ARG A 36 -0.99 -6.87 -3.99
N CYS A 37 -1.49 -7.43 -5.09
CA CYS A 37 -0.65 -8.15 -6.06
C CYS A 37 0.36 -7.22 -6.72
N VAL A 38 -0.06 -6.01 -7.12
CA VAL A 38 0.81 -4.98 -7.70
C VAL A 38 1.89 -4.57 -6.69
N ILE A 39 1.51 -4.28 -5.45
CA ILE A 39 2.45 -3.94 -4.37
C ILE A 39 3.46 -5.05 -4.15
N CYS A 40 3.01 -6.31 -4.10
CA CYS A 40 3.90 -7.46 -3.92
C CYS A 40 4.89 -7.60 -5.09
N GLY A 41 4.39 -7.54 -6.33
CA GLY A 41 5.23 -7.67 -7.52
C GLY A 41 6.25 -6.55 -7.65
N LEU A 42 5.79 -5.29 -7.58
CA LEU A 42 6.65 -4.12 -7.66
C LEU A 42 7.61 -4.01 -6.47
N GLY A 43 7.20 -4.41 -5.26
CA GLY A 43 8.05 -4.42 -4.08
C GLY A 43 9.20 -5.42 -4.19
N VAL A 44 8.93 -6.62 -4.73
CA VAL A 44 9.98 -7.62 -5.03
C VAL A 44 10.90 -7.11 -6.13
N ILE A 45 10.36 -6.50 -7.19
CA ILE A 45 11.17 -5.91 -8.26
C ILE A 45 12.06 -4.79 -7.71
N ALA A 46 11.52 -3.89 -6.88
CA ALA A 46 12.29 -2.82 -6.25
C ALA A 46 13.43 -3.37 -5.39
N ALA A 47 13.13 -4.36 -4.54
CA ALA A 47 14.13 -4.99 -3.67
C ALA A 47 15.19 -5.74 -4.48
N ALA A 48 14.80 -6.42 -5.55
CA ALA A 48 15.73 -7.14 -6.43
C ALA A 48 16.61 -6.17 -7.22
N LEU A 49 16.04 -5.14 -7.85
CA LEU A 49 16.80 -4.16 -8.63
C LEU A 49 17.86 -3.46 -7.77
N VAL A 50 17.49 -2.97 -6.58
CA VAL A 50 18.42 -2.27 -5.68
C VAL A 50 19.35 -3.24 -4.94
N GLY A 51 18.85 -4.41 -4.54
CA GLY A 51 19.63 -5.38 -3.76
C GLY A 51 20.63 -6.19 -4.60
N THR A 52 20.37 -6.38 -5.89
CA THR A 52 21.32 -7.03 -6.81
C THR A 52 22.29 -6.03 -7.45
N ASP A 53 22.05 -4.73 -7.27
CA ASP A 53 22.92 -3.72 -7.85
C ASP A 53 24.26 -3.68 -7.12
N THR A 54 25.28 -4.13 -7.84
CA THR A 54 26.66 -4.05 -7.39
C THR A 54 27.52 -3.61 -8.57
N GLN A 55 28.22 -2.48 -8.42
CA GLN A 55 29.14 -2.00 -9.44
C GLN A 55 30.53 -1.80 -8.84
N VAL A 56 31.53 -2.42 -9.47
CA VAL A 56 32.94 -2.20 -9.15
C VAL A 56 33.50 -1.22 -10.18
N LYS A 57 34.12 -0.12 -9.74
CA LYS A 57 34.97 0.70 -10.61
C LYS A 57 36.34 0.91 -9.97
N GLU A 58 37.35 0.99 -10.81
CA GLU A 58 38.68 1.43 -10.37
C GLU A 58 38.71 2.95 -10.32
N ILE A 59 39.05 3.51 -9.17
CA ILE A 59 39.25 4.95 -8.97
C ILE A 59 40.63 5.11 -8.34
N PHE A 60 41.55 5.77 -9.06
CA PHE A 60 42.93 6.04 -8.64
C PHE A 60 43.70 4.77 -8.17
N THR A 61 43.82 3.75 -9.05
CA THR A 61 44.59 2.51 -8.80
C THR A 61 44.07 1.63 -7.64
N ILE A 62 42.97 2.02 -6.99
CA ILE A 62 42.30 1.26 -5.94
C ILE A 62 40.91 0.85 -6.46
N GLN A 63 40.61 -0.46 -6.42
CA GLN A 63 39.27 -0.94 -6.70
C GLN A 63 38.31 -0.49 -5.61
N LYS A 64 37.40 0.45 -5.93
CA LYS A 64 36.30 0.82 -5.04
C LYS A 64 35.02 0.16 -5.56
N LYS A 65 34.50 -0.77 -4.75
CA LYS A 65 33.23 -1.43 -5.01
C LYS A 65 32.11 -0.61 -4.38
N ALA A 66 31.26 0.00 -5.20
CA ALA A 66 30.04 0.64 -4.73
C ALA A 66 28.96 -0.45 -4.56
N LYS A 67 28.55 -0.68 -3.32
CA LYS A 67 27.43 -1.57 -2.99
C LYS A 67 26.26 -0.76 -2.45
N PHE A 68 25.04 -1.26 -2.65
CA PHE A 68 23.85 -0.73 -1.98
C PHE A 68 23.97 -0.71 -0.44
N THR A 69 24.85 -1.55 0.13
CA THR A 69 25.14 -1.61 1.57
C THR A 69 25.90 -0.40 2.10
N ASP A 70 26.58 0.34 1.23
CA ASP A 70 27.39 1.50 1.63
C ASP A 70 26.49 2.70 1.97
N MET A 71 25.28 2.74 1.42
CA MET A 71 24.30 3.77 1.69
C MET A 71 23.13 3.19 2.50
N LYS A 72 23.07 3.54 3.80
CA LYS A 72 22.05 3.03 4.73
C LYS A 72 20.61 3.26 4.26
N ALA A 73 20.37 4.33 3.49
CA ALA A 73 19.07 4.61 2.90
C ALA A 73 18.61 3.56 1.87
N LEU A 74 19.52 3.05 1.04
CA LEU A 74 19.21 2.00 0.06
C LEU A 74 18.95 0.66 0.75
N VAL A 75 19.72 0.34 1.80
CA VAL A 75 19.46 -0.83 2.66
C VAL A 75 18.07 -0.74 3.29
N PHE A 76 17.72 0.43 3.83
CA PHE A 76 16.40 0.65 4.41
C PHE A 76 15.28 0.50 3.35
N LEU A 77 15.49 1.01 2.13
CA LEU A 77 14.55 0.84 1.02
C LEU A 77 14.30 -0.64 0.67
N VAL A 78 15.37 -1.44 0.56
CA VAL A 78 15.27 -2.87 0.24
C VAL A 78 14.54 -3.63 1.35
N ILE A 79 14.91 -3.40 2.61
CA ILE A 79 14.27 -4.05 3.76
C ILE A 79 12.79 -3.66 3.85
N ALA A 80 12.48 -2.37 3.73
CA ALA A 80 11.11 -1.86 3.77
C ALA A 80 10.25 -2.49 2.67
N ASN A 81 10.70 -2.49 1.42
CA ASN A 81 9.97 -3.12 0.31
C ASN A 81 9.81 -4.64 0.51
N GLY A 82 10.81 -5.31 1.10
CA GLY A 82 10.71 -6.72 1.47
C GLY A 82 9.59 -6.99 2.49
N ILE A 83 9.50 -6.17 3.55
CA ILE A 83 8.43 -6.29 4.56
C ILE A 83 7.06 -5.98 3.93
N VAL A 84 6.97 -4.93 3.10
CA VAL A 84 5.75 -4.55 2.37
C VAL A 84 5.26 -5.68 1.45
N ALA A 85 6.18 -6.29 0.70
CA ALA A 85 5.86 -7.41 -0.18
C ALA A 85 5.40 -8.65 0.62
N ALA A 86 6.11 -9.01 1.69
CA ALA A 86 5.73 -10.13 2.55
C ALA A 86 4.35 -9.93 3.19
N TYR A 87 4.08 -8.74 3.73
CA TYR A 87 2.77 -8.38 4.28
C TYR A 87 1.67 -8.48 3.21
N SER A 88 1.92 -7.92 2.02
CA SER A 88 0.96 -7.95 0.91
C SER A 88 0.65 -9.38 0.47
N LEU A 89 1.65 -10.26 0.42
CA LEU A 89 1.47 -11.67 0.08
C LEU A 89 0.58 -12.40 1.10
N VAL A 90 0.83 -12.22 2.39
CA VAL A 90 -0.01 -12.81 3.46
C VAL A 90 -1.47 -12.37 3.30
N GLN A 91 -1.68 -11.10 2.97
CA GLN A 91 -3.02 -10.54 2.79
C GLN A 91 -3.70 -11.01 1.49
N VAL A 92 -2.95 -11.21 0.40
CA VAL A 92 -3.45 -11.86 -0.82
C VAL A 92 -3.93 -13.27 -0.49
N LEU A 93 -3.11 -14.07 0.22
CA LEU A 93 -3.47 -15.42 0.62
C LEU A 93 -4.75 -15.42 1.47
N ARG A 94 -4.86 -14.52 2.45
CA ARG A 94 -6.07 -14.38 3.27
C ARG A 94 -7.31 -14.09 2.42
N CYS A 95 -7.19 -13.17 1.45
CA CYS A 95 -8.29 -12.82 0.54
C CYS A 95 -8.70 -13.99 -0.33
N VAL A 96 -7.74 -14.71 -0.93
CA VAL A 96 -8.00 -15.88 -1.78
C VAL A 96 -8.67 -16.99 -0.97
N VAL A 97 -8.15 -17.31 0.22
CA VAL A 97 -8.73 -18.32 1.11
C VAL A 97 -10.17 -17.95 1.50
N SER A 98 -10.43 -16.68 1.82
CA SER A 98 -11.80 -16.22 2.14
C SER A 98 -12.75 -16.34 0.94
N MET A 99 -12.26 -16.09 -0.29
CA MET A 99 -13.07 -16.25 -1.51
C MET A 99 -13.38 -17.72 -1.80
N VAL A 100 -12.41 -18.63 -1.61
CA VAL A 100 -12.59 -20.07 -1.87
C VAL A 100 -13.48 -20.74 -0.82
N ARG A 101 -13.28 -20.45 0.48
CA ARG A 101 -14.07 -21.05 1.56
C ARG A 101 -15.48 -20.46 1.71
N GLY A 102 -15.82 -19.40 0.98
CA GLY A 102 -17.13 -18.72 1.06
C GLY A 102 -17.43 -18.05 2.41
N ASN A 103 -16.55 -18.18 3.40
CA ASN A 103 -16.75 -17.67 4.73
C ASN A 103 -16.16 -16.26 4.84
N VAL A 104 -17.03 -15.28 5.08
CA VAL A 104 -16.64 -13.88 5.23
C VAL A 104 -16.17 -13.69 6.67
N LEU A 105 -14.92 -14.05 6.96
CA LEU A 105 -14.29 -13.80 8.26
C LEU A 105 -13.97 -12.29 8.38
N PHE A 106 -15.02 -11.48 8.38
CA PHE A 106 -14.99 -10.03 8.58
C PHE A 106 -15.52 -9.73 9.97
N SER A 107 -14.73 -10.10 10.98
CA SER A 107 -14.97 -9.60 12.33
C SER A 107 -14.42 -8.17 12.43
N LYS A 108 -15.10 -7.31 13.19
CA LYS A 108 -14.66 -5.94 13.49
C LYS A 108 -13.19 -5.84 13.94
N PRO A 109 -12.66 -6.72 14.83
CA PRO A 109 -11.24 -6.65 15.21
C PRO A 109 -10.28 -6.95 14.07
N ILE A 110 -10.61 -7.90 13.18
CA ILE A 110 -9.76 -8.21 12.02
C ILE A 110 -9.68 -7.02 11.07
N ALA A 111 -10.80 -6.31 10.84
CA ALA A 111 -10.81 -5.11 10.02
C ALA A 111 -9.90 -4.00 10.59
N TRP A 112 -9.87 -3.83 11.91
CA TRP A 112 -8.97 -2.90 12.58
C TRP A 112 -7.49 -3.29 12.44
N ILE A 113 -7.16 -4.57 12.60
CA ILE A 113 -5.80 -5.08 12.44
C ILE A 113 -5.30 -4.84 11.00
N ILE A 114 -6.15 -5.13 10.00
CA ILE A 114 -5.82 -4.89 8.59
C ILE A 114 -5.57 -3.41 8.35
N PHE A 115 -6.48 -2.53 8.80
CA PHE A 115 -6.33 -1.09 8.65
C PHE A 115 -5.05 -0.55 9.31
N SER A 116 -4.77 -0.97 10.55
CA SER A 116 -3.55 -0.56 11.25
C SER A 116 -2.30 -1.05 10.52
N GLY A 117 -2.31 -2.28 10.01
CA GLY A 117 -1.21 -2.83 9.22
C GLY A 117 -1.00 -2.05 7.92
N ASP A 118 -2.06 -1.82 7.15
CA ASP A 118 -2.02 -1.08 5.88
C ASP A 118 -1.49 0.36 6.09
N GLN A 119 -1.85 1.02 7.21
CA GLN A 119 -1.28 2.33 7.60
C GLN A 119 0.21 2.27 7.91
N VAL A 120 0.66 1.32 8.74
CA VAL A 120 2.08 1.17 9.06
C VAL A 120 2.91 0.91 7.81
N MET A 121 2.44 0.04 6.91
CA MET A 121 3.13 -0.25 5.66
C MET A 121 3.21 0.98 4.74
N ALA A 122 2.17 1.81 4.69
CA ALA A 122 2.19 3.07 3.95
C ALA A 122 3.24 4.04 4.51
N TYR A 123 3.27 4.26 5.82
CA TYR A 123 4.25 5.16 6.44
C TYR A 123 5.69 4.69 6.26
N VAL A 124 5.95 3.39 6.46
CA VAL A 124 7.28 2.81 6.26
C VAL A 124 7.71 2.95 4.79
N SER A 125 6.81 2.70 3.85
CA SER A 125 7.10 2.85 2.41
C SER A 125 7.46 4.29 2.04
N VAL A 126 6.65 5.26 2.50
CA VAL A 126 6.88 6.69 2.24
C VAL A 126 8.21 7.15 2.84
N ALA A 127 8.49 6.75 4.08
CA ALA A 127 9.75 7.09 4.75
C ALA A 127 10.97 6.51 4.01
N ALA A 128 10.88 5.24 3.60
CA ALA A 128 11.94 4.55 2.88
C ALA A 128 12.24 5.19 1.53
N VAL A 129 11.18 5.49 0.77
CA VAL A 129 11.30 6.15 -0.52
C VAL A 129 11.81 7.58 -0.38
N GLY A 130 11.36 8.33 0.63
CA GLY A 130 11.87 9.67 0.92
C GLY A 130 13.37 9.67 1.21
N ALA A 131 13.83 8.76 2.09
CA ALA A 131 15.25 8.61 2.40
C ALA A 131 16.08 8.22 1.17
N ALA A 132 15.58 7.31 0.33
CA ALA A 132 16.24 6.89 -0.89
C ALA A 132 16.25 7.99 -1.97
N ALA A 133 15.16 8.77 -2.09
CA ALA A 133 15.08 9.88 -3.03
C ALA A 133 16.07 11.00 -2.66
N GLN A 134 16.14 11.38 -1.39
CA GLN A 134 17.13 12.35 -0.90
C GLN A 134 18.56 11.88 -1.17
N SER A 135 18.81 10.59 -0.92
CA SER A 135 20.09 9.93 -1.20
C SER A 135 20.45 9.97 -2.69
N ALA A 136 19.50 9.71 -3.58
CA ALA A 136 19.69 9.78 -5.03
C ALA A 136 19.98 11.22 -5.51
N VAL A 137 19.33 12.22 -4.90
CA VAL A 137 19.60 13.64 -5.20
C VAL A 137 21.04 14.00 -4.83
N PHE A 138 21.52 13.59 -3.66
CA PHE A 138 22.91 13.79 -3.26
C PHE A 138 23.89 13.07 -4.20
N ALA A 139 23.57 11.86 -4.65
CA ALA A 139 24.41 11.11 -5.58
C ALA A 139 24.51 11.77 -6.97
N LYS A 140 23.45 12.44 -7.45
CA LYS A 140 23.44 13.15 -8.75
C LYS A 140 24.03 14.55 -8.69
N LEU A 141 23.61 15.37 -7.72
CA LEU A 141 23.96 16.79 -7.67
C LEU A 141 25.25 17.04 -6.88
N GLY A 142 25.60 16.16 -5.94
CA GLY A 142 26.64 16.44 -4.95
C GLY A 142 26.24 17.54 -3.96
N GLN A 143 27.02 17.69 -2.89
CA GLN A 143 26.86 18.75 -1.90
C GLN A 143 28.23 19.24 -1.48
N SER A 144 28.56 20.49 -1.84
CA SER A 144 29.86 21.11 -1.52
C SER A 144 30.09 21.25 -0.02
N GLU A 145 29.05 21.66 0.73
CA GLU A 145 29.10 21.83 2.19
C GLU A 145 29.41 20.53 2.94
N LEU A 146 28.99 19.39 2.38
CA LEU A 146 29.23 18.05 2.94
C LEU A 146 30.44 17.35 2.29
N GLN A 147 31.17 18.06 1.41
CA GLN A 147 32.21 17.52 0.53
C GLN A 147 31.77 16.27 -0.26
N TRP A 148 30.48 16.16 -0.56
CA TRP A 148 29.90 15.02 -1.24
C TRP A 148 30.03 15.18 -2.76
N MET A 149 30.90 14.39 -3.36
CA MET A 149 31.17 14.40 -4.81
C MET A 149 30.05 13.73 -5.61
N LYS A 150 29.89 14.13 -6.88
CA LYS A 150 28.90 13.54 -7.80
C LYS A 150 29.26 12.09 -8.16
N ILE A 151 28.65 11.13 -7.47
CA ILE A 151 28.91 9.70 -7.66
C ILE A 151 28.28 9.18 -8.95
N CYS A 152 27.09 9.65 -9.33
CA CYS A 152 26.41 9.11 -10.52
C CYS A 152 27.12 9.41 -11.84
N ASN A 153 27.95 10.46 -11.90
CA ASN A 153 28.78 10.72 -13.07
C ASN A 153 29.90 9.67 -13.22
N MET A 154 30.36 9.11 -12.10
CA MET A 154 31.33 8.03 -12.10
C MET A 154 30.66 6.66 -12.25
N TYR A 155 29.53 6.39 -11.61
CA TYR A 155 28.88 5.07 -11.54
C TYR A 155 27.51 5.06 -12.23
N ASP A 156 27.47 5.40 -13.52
CA ASP A 156 26.21 5.65 -14.25
C ASP A 156 25.25 4.44 -14.28
N LYS A 157 25.73 3.22 -14.62
CA LYS A 157 24.84 2.03 -14.65
C LYS A 157 24.22 1.70 -13.29
N PHE A 158 24.97 1.88 -12.21
CA PHE A 158 24.49 1.67 -10.83
C PHE A 158 23.41 2.71 -10.51
N CYS A 159 23.69 3.98 -10.79
CA CYS A 159 22.69 5.03 -10.56
C CYS A 159 21.43 4.88 -11.43
N ASN A 160 21.54 4.37 -12.66
CA ASN A 160 20.37 4.09 -13.48
C ASN A 160 19.54 2.93 -12.90
N GLN A 161 20.17 1.82 -12.53
CA GLN A 161 19.49 0.66 -11.94
C GLN A 161 18.88 0.97 -10.56
N VAL A 162 19.61 1.64 -9.66
CA VAL A 162 19.03 2.15 -8.40
C VAL A 162 17.88 3.11 -8.68
N GLY A 163 17.99 3.97 -9.71
CA GLY A 163 16.94 4.90 -10.11
C GLY A 163 15.64 4.20 -10.51
N GLU A 164 15.75 3.14 -11.32
CA GLU A 164 14.61 2.27 -11.69
C GLU A 164 14.01 1.58 -10.46
N GLY A 165 14.86 1.10 -9.54
CA GLY A 165 14.44 0.55 -8.26
C GLY A 165 13.66 1.56 -7.40
N ILE A 166 14.15 2.79 -7.26
CA ILE A 166 13.46 3.87 -6.52
C ILE A 166 12.13 4.23 -7.20
N ALA A 167 12.09 4.29 -8.53
CA ALA A 167 10.86 4.55 -9.28
C ALA A 167 9.80 3.46 -9.01
N SER A 168 10.20 2.18 -9.00
CA SER A 168 9.29 1.10 -8.63
C SER A 168 8.83 1.18 -7.16
N ALA A 169 9.73 1.54 -6.23
CA ALA A 169 9.37 1.74 -4.82
C ALA A 169 8.43 2.94 -4.61
N LEU A 170 8.54 4.01 -5.41
CA LEU A 170 7.60 5.12 -5.43
C LEU A 170 6.19 4.66 -5.79
N LEU A 171 6.05 3.82 -6.83
CA LEU A 171 4.76 3.24 -7.22
C LEU A 171 4.19 2.34 -6.12
N VAL A 172 5.03 1.55 -5.45
CA VAL A 172 4.65 0.76 -4.27
C VAL A 172 4.13 1.68 -3.16
N SER A 173 4.83 2.76 -2.86
CA SER A 173 4.44 3.72 -1.82
C SER A 173 3.11 4.41 -2.12
N LEU A 174 2.86 4.80 -3.37
CA LEU A 174 1.56 5.38 -3.75
C LEU A 174 0.44 4.35 -3.63
N SER A 175 0.71 3.12 -4.05
CA SER A 175 -0.24 2.01 -3.98
C SER A 175 -0.61 1.66 -2.54
N THR A 176 0.35 1.63 -1.61
CA THR A 176 0.09 1.37 -0.18
C THR A 176 -0.72 2.50 0.47
N VAL A 177 -0.50 3.76 0.08
CA VAL A 177 -1.34 4.89 0.54
C VAL A 177 -2.78 4.74 0.07
N VAL A 178 -2.99 4.44 -1.21
CA VAL A 178 -4.35 4.21 -1.77
C VAL A 178 -5.02 3.01 -1.08
N LEU A 179 -4.29 1.92 -0.86
CA LEU A 179 -4.78 0.75 -0.14
C LEU A 179 -5.22 1.11 1.29
N SER A 180 -4.43 1.94 1.98
CA SER A 180 -4.76 2.42 3.32
C SER A 180 -6.05 3.25 3.35
N CYS A 181 -6.26 4.12 2.36
CA CYS A 181 -7.52 4.86 2.21
C CYS A 181 -8.72 3.94 1.97
N ILE A 182 -8.56 2.91 1.13
CA ILE A 182 -9.62 1.91 0.87
C ILE A 182 -9.94 1.13 2.16
N SER A 183 -8.92 0.71 2.91
CA SER A 183 -9.11 0.01 4.18
C SER A 183 -9.83 0.89 5.22
N ALA A 184 -9.45 2.17 5.33
CA ALA A 184 -10.14 3.14 6.19
C ALA A 184 -11.62 3.26 5.82
N PHE A 185 -11.91 3.45 4.53
CA PHE A 185 -13.27 3.55 4.03
C PHE A 185 -14.10 2.31 4.35
N ASN A 186 -13.54 1.12 4.15
CA ASN A 186 -14.20 -0.15 4.49
C ASN A 186 -14.47 -0.29 6.00
N LEU A 187 -13.52 0.12 6.85
CA LEU A 187 -13.67 0.11 8.30
C LEU A 187 -14.79 1.06 8.76
N PHE A 188 -14.80 2.30 8.28
CA PHE A 188 -15.82 3.28 8.66
C PHE A 188 -17.21 2.88 8.17
N ARG A 189 -17.33 2.32 6.95
CA ARG A 189 -18.60 1.80 6.43
C ARG A 189 -19.13 0.64 7.28
N LEU A 190 -18.24 -0.24 7.76
CA LEU A 190 -18.61 -1.38 8.62
C LEU A 190 -19.21 -0.91 9.96
N TYR A 191 -18.69 0.17 10.55
CA TYR A 191 -19.25 0.77 11.76
C TYR A 191 -20.52 1.59 11.51
N GLY A 192 -20.58 2.34 10.40
CA GLY A 192 -21.75 3.14 10.03
C GLY A 192 -22.99 2.31 9.72
N GLY A 193 -22.83 1.15 9.06
CA GLY A 193 -23.95 0.23 8.77
C GLY A 193 -24.61 -0.37 10.01
N ASN A 194 -23.90 -0.43 11.15
CA ASN A 194 -24.44 -0.99 12.38
C ASN A 194 -25.40 -0.03 13.10
N LYS A 195 -25.26 1.30 12.93
CA LYS A 195 -26.23 2.26 13.46
C LYS A 195 -27.60 2.12 12.80
N SER A 196 -27.65 1.87 11.48
CA SER A 196 -28.92 1.66 10.77
C SER A 196 -29.65 0.39 11.21
N LYS A 197 -28.93 -0.70 11.54
CA LYS A 197 -29.55 -1.91 12.12
C LYS A 197 -30.03 -1.71 13.55
N SER A 198 -29.32 -0.93 14.36
CA SER A 198 -29.73 -0.65 15.75
C SER A 198 -30.97 0.23 15.81
N SER A 199 -31.11 1.22 14.92
CA SER A 199 -32.29 2.09 14.86
C SER A 199 -33.56 1.40 14.33
N GLY A 200 -33.43 0.23 13.68
CA GLY A 200 -34.55 -0.61 13.28
C GLY A 200 -35.06 -1.55 14.39
N ALA A 201 -34.28 -1.75 15.45
CA ALA A 201 -34.63 -2.64 16.57
C ALA A 201 -35.26 -1.90 17.77
N THR A 202 -35.31 -0.56 17.75
CA THR A 202 -35.85 0.27 18.84
C THR A 202 -37.26 0.78 18.56
N ARG A 203 -38.00 0.14 17.64
CA ARG A 203 -39.41 0.47 17.36
C ARG A 203 -40.28 -0.76 17.64
N TRP A 204 -40.44 -1.05 18.92
CA TRP A 204 -41.55 -1.81 19.50
C TRP A 204 -41.98 -1.09 20.77
#